data_AF-A0A482RBN0-F1
#
_entry.id   AF-A0A482RBN0-F1
#
_cell.length_a   1.000
_cell.length_b   1.000
_cell.length_c   1.000
_cell.angle_alpha   90.00
_cell.angle_beta   90.00
_cell.angle_gamma   90.00
#
_symmetry.space_group_name_H-M   'P 1'
#
loop_
_entity.id
_entity.type
_entity.pdbx_description
1 polymer ?
#
loop_
_entity_poly.entity_id
_entity_poly.type
_entity_poly.pdbx_seq_one_letter_code
_entity_poly.pdbx_strand_id
1 'polypeptide(L)'
;MTCHWCCDCTFSYSFTNNGGYCAQCIPPPAANAVNPSTQNGVATYTWTCQVGYYGSPVSRTCGINSGGVFSGTAINCQRCSTPATPTNGWVSQGATLDLWTVGCNNGYVASTSPPIVTVRCDGLVNTPTGTGPTCSACGAGRYCVSGVAYSCPGGTFGSTSATTLTV
;
A
#
# COMPACT_ATOMS: atom_id res chain seq x y z
N MET A 1 -17.89 -45.55 2.61
CA MET A 1 -17.59 -44.57 1.55
C MET A 1 -18.23 -43.26 1.96
N THR A 2 -17.42 -42.32 2.43
CA THR A 2 -17.86 -41.02 2.93
C THR A 2 -17.80 -40.01 1.78
N CYS A 3 -18.96 -39.55 1.31
CA CYS A 3 -19.05 -38.51 0.29
C CYS A 3 -18.54 -37.20 0.88
N HIS A 4 -17.29 -36.86 0.61
CA HIS A 4 -16.67 -35.59 1.01
C HIS A 4 -16.70 -34.64 -0.18
N TRP A 5 -17.92 -34.28 -0.58
CA TRP A 5 -18.21 -33.12 -1.39
C TRP A 5 -19.07 -32.24 -0.47
N CYS A 6 -18.95 -30.91 -0.52
CA CYS A 6 -19.92 -30.04 0.15
C CYS A 6 -21.27 -30.16 -0.58
N CYS A 7 -21.95 -31.30 -0.39
CA CYS A 7 -23.29 -31.53 -0.86
C CYS A 7 -24.24 -30.85 0.12
N ASP A 8 -24.99 -29.86 -0.32
CA ASP A 8 -26.32 -29.69 0.24
C ASP A 8 -27.18 -30.81 -0.34
N CYS A 9 -27.27 -31.92 0.39
CA CYS A 9 -28.32 -32.90 0.13
C CYS A 9 -29.61 -32.35 0.72
N THR A 10 -30.23 -31.39 0.04
CA THR A 10 -31.66 -31.14 0.24
C THR A 10 -32.41 -32.37 -0.24
N PHE A 11 -32.59 -33.35 0.65
CA PHE A 11 -33.39 -34.55 0.39
C PHE A 11 -34.85 -34.14 0.16
N SER A 12 -35.21 -33.86 -1.09
CA SER A 12 -36.59 -33.90 -1.55
C SER A 12 -36.84 -35.33 -2.03
N TYR A 13 -37.53 -36.12 -1.21
CA TYR A 13 -37.95 -37.47 -1.56
C TYR A 13 -38.80 -37.45 -2.83
N SER A 14 -38.21 -37.77 -3.98
CA SER A 14 -38.94 -38.14 -5.19
C SER A 14 -38.05 -39.02 -6.06
N PHE A 15 -38.58 -40.20 -6.40
CA PHE A 15 -37.89 -41.26 -7.13
C PHE A 15 -37.85 -40.91 -8.63
N THR A 16 -36.99 -39.98 -9.00
CA THR A 16 -36.61 -39.74 -10.40
C THR A 16 -35.28 -39.01 -10.38
N ASN A 17 -34.25 -39.58 -11.00
CA ASN A 17 -32.88 -39.08 -11.13
C ASN A 17 -32.71 -37.57 -10.87
N ASN A 18 -32.59 -37.18 -9.60
CA ASN A 18 -32.35 -35.80 -9.21
C ASN A 18 -30.84 -35.59 -9.21
N GLY A 19 -30.34 -34.96 -10.28
CA GLY A 19 -28.96 -34.50 -10.36
C GLY A 19 -28.70 -33.49 -9.25
N GLY A 20 -28.05 -33.94 -8.17
CA GLY A 20 -27.54 -33.04 -7.15
C GLY A 20 -26.50 -32.10 -7.76
N TYR A 21 -26.68 -30.79 -7.60
CA TYR A 21 -25.69 -29.81 -8.04
C TYR A 21 -24.57 -29.73 -7.00
N CYS A 22 -23.41 -30.29 -7.33
CA CYS A 22 -22.19 -30.05 -6.56
C CYS A 22 -21.61 -28.71 -6.99
N ALA A 23 -21.92 -27.65 -6.24
CA ALA A 23 -21.24 -26.37 -6.43
C ALA A 23 -19.85 -26.45 -5.75
N GLN A 24 -18.81 -26.70 -6.54
CA GLN A 24 -17.45 -26.58 -6.04
C GLN A 24 -17.15 -25.10 -5.74
N CYS A 25 -16.78 -24.81 -4.49
CA CYS A 25 -16.37 -23.48 -4.08
C CYS A 25 -14.97 -23.16 -4.60
N ILE A 26 -14.89 -22.50 -5.75
CA ILE A 26 -13.63 -22.04 -6.33
C ILE A 26 -13.41 -20.58 -5.92
N PRO A 27 -12.45 -20.27 -5.04
CA PRO A 27 -12.20 -18.91 -4.60
C PRO A 27 -11.89 -18.02 -5.81
N PRO A 28 -12.62 -16.91 -6.03
CA PRO A 28 -12.33 -16.03 -7.15
C PRO A 28 -10.94 -15.40 -7.01
N PRO A 29 -10.20 -15.23 -8.12
CA PRO A 29 -8.93 -14.53 -8.09
C PRO A 29 -9.17 -13.06 -7.76
N ALA A 30 -8.33 -12.52 -6.88
CA ALA A 30 -8.26 -11.10 -6.58
C ALA A 30 -6.90 -10.53 -7.00
N ALA A 31 -6.93 -9.32 -7.56
CA ALA A 31 -5.74 -8.62 -8.00
C ALA A 31 -4.87 -8.23 -6.79
N ASN A 32 -3.55 -8.38 -6.94
CA ASN A 32 -2.57 -8.03 -5.91
C ASN A 32 -2.76 -8.74 -4.56
N ALA A 33 -3.49 -9.86 -4.56
CA ALA A 33 -3.79 -10.66 -3.38
C ALA A 33 -3.17 -12.06 -3.50
N VAL A 34 -2.91 -12.67 -2.34
CA VAL A 34 -2.62 -14.09 -2.23
C VAL A 34 -3.95 -14.82 -2.24
N ASN A 35 -4.24 -15.48 -3.37
CA ASN A 35 -5.48 -16.22 -3.54
C ASN A 35 -5.37 -17.58 -2.83
N PRO A 36 -6.35 -17.95 -1.99
CA PRO A 36 -6.32 -19.23 -1.30
C PRO A 36 -6.54 -20.38 -2.28
N SER A 37 -5.87 -21.51 -2.04
CA SER A 37 -6.10 -22.73 -2.82
C SER A 37 -7.47 -23.32 -2.51
N THR A 38 -8.08 -23.95 -3.51
CA THR A 38 -9.33 -24.70 -3.30
C THR A 38 -9.04 -25.91 -2.43
N GLN A 39 -9.82 -26.09 -1.35
CA GLN A 39 -9.64 -27.19 -0.39
C GLN A 39 -10.96 -27.91 -0.17
N ASN A 40 -10.90 -29.24 -0.06
CA ASN A 40 -12.10 -30.03 0.16
C ASN A 40 -12.62 -29.83 1.60
N GLY A 41 -13.94 -29.68 1.75
CA GLY A 41 -14.58 -29.48 3.06
C GLY A 41 -14.42 -28.09 3.67
N VAL A 42 -13.81 -27.14 2.95
CA VAL A 42 -13.63 -25.75 3.41
C VAL A 42 -14.69 -24.85 2.76
N ALA A 43 -15.54 -24.24 3.59
CA ALA A 43 -16.56 -23.28 3.13
C ALA A 43 -16.08 -21.82 3.24
N THR A 44 -15.11 -21.52 4.10
CA THR A 44 -14.61 -20.17 4.34
C THR A 44 -13.16 -20.05 3.92
N TYR A 45 -12.89 -19.06 3.07
CA TYR A 45 -11.58 -18.79 2.49
C TYR A 45 -11.12 -17.40 2.90
N THR A 46 -9.80 -17.23 3.07
CA THR A 46 -9.20 -15.94 3.48
C THR A 46 -8.29 -15.44 2.39
N TRP A 47 -8.45 -14.16 2.02
CA TRP A 47 -7.55 -13.44 1.13
C TRP A 47 -6.70 -12.46 1.93
N THR A 48 -5.41 -12.41 1.60
CA THR A 48 -4.45 -11.44 2.13
C THR A 48 -3.76 -10.73 0.98
N CYS A 49 -3.16 -9.56 1.21
CA CYS A 49 -2.43 -8.85 0.16
C CYS A 49 -1.06 -9.49 -0.13
N GLN A 50 -0.62 -9.40 -1.38
CA GLN A 50 0.74 -9.77 -1.76
C GLN A 50 1.76 -8.82 -1.12
N VAL A 51 3.02 -9.25 -1.06
CA VAL A 51 4.13 -8.41 -0.58
C VAL A 51 4.19 -7.10 -1.40
N GLY A 52 4.26 -5.95 -0.71
CA GLY A 52 4.23 -4.61 -1.32
C GLY A 52 2.83 -4.05 -1.60
N TYR A 53 1.78 -4.75 -1.17
CA TYR A 53 0.40 -4.28 -1.21
C TYR A 53 -0.24 -4.35 0.18
N TYR A 54 -1.21 -3.46 0.38
CA TYR A 54 -1.79 -3.15 1.67
C TYR A 54 -3.31 -3.16 1.58
N GLY A 55 -3.94 -3.68 2.62
CA GLY A 55 -5.38 -3.82 2.73
C GLY A 55 -5.71 -4.79 3.86
N SER A 56 -6.91 -4.64 4.42
CA SER A 56 -7.37 -5.57 5.46
C SER A 56 -7.65 -6.95 4.84
N PRO A 57 -7.17 -8.04 5.46
CA PRO A 57 -7.57 -9.38 5.08
C PRO A 57 -9.09 -9.52 5.11
N VAL A 58 -9.64 -10.25 4.15
CA VAL A 58 -11.07 -10.57 4.12
C VAL A 58 -11.26 -12.06 4.14
N SER A 59 -12.25 -12.51 4.92
CA SER A 59 -12.71 -13.90 4.92
C SER A 59 -14.08 -13.95 4.29
N ARG A 60 -14.30 -14.87 3.36
CA ARG A 60 -15.59 -15.06 2.69
C ARG A 60 -16.02 -16.50 2.75
N THR A 61 -17.32 -16.68 2.83
CA THR A 61 -17.95 -17.99 2.86
C THR A 61 -18.64 -18.23 1.53
N CYS A 62 -18.38 -19.40 0.96
CA CYS A 62 -19.06 -19.89 -0.21
C CYS A 62 -20.45 -20.40 0.18
N GLY A 63 -21.48 -19.83 -0.43
CA GLY A 63 -22.86 -20.25 -0.23
C GLY A 63 -23.17 -21.50 -1.03
N ILE A 64 -23.43 -22.59 -0.32
CA ILE A 64 -23.74 -23.90 -0.92
C ILE A 64 -25.11 -23.85 -1.63
N ASN A 65 -26.07 -23.12 -1.05
CA ASN A 65 -27.44 -23.00 -1.56
C ASN A 65 -27.59 -21.88 -2.61
N SER A 66 -26.53 -21.12 -2.84
CA SER A 66 -26.46 -20.04 -3.82
C SER A 66 -25.56 -20.39 -5.01
N GLY A 67 -25.34 -21.67 -5.27
CA GLY A 67 -24.62 -22.15 -6.45
C GLY A 67 -23.13 -21.82 -6.44
N GLY A 68 -22.50 -21.73 -5.27
CA GLY A 68 -21.06 -21.46 -5.14
C GLY A 68 -20.68 -19.98 -5.10
N VAL A 69 -21.65 -19.09 -4.92
CA VAL A 69 -21.42 -17.64 -4.80
C VAL A 69 -20.78 -17.32 -3.44
N PHE A 70 -19.72 -16.52 -3.44
CA PHE A 70 -19.02 -16.07 -2.23
C PHE A 70 -19.69 -14.83 -1.63
N SER A 71 -19.72 -14.75 -0.29
CA SER A 71 -20.20 -13.59 0.43
C SER A 71 -19.25 -12.39 0.34
N GLY A 72 -19.80 -11.16 0.37
CA GLY A 72 -19.02 -9.93 0.43
C GLY A 72 -18.39 -9.47 -0.89
N THR A 73 -17.60 -8.39 -0.82
CA THR A 73 -16.95 -7.76 -1.98
C THR A 73 -15.51 -8.22 -2.14
N ALA A 74 -14.96 -8.05 -3.35
CA ALA A 74 -13.54 -8.27 -3.67
C ALA A 74 -12.60 -7.58 -2.64
N ILE A 75 -11.43 -8.19 -2.38
CA ILE A 75 -10.44 -7.60 -1.49
C ILE A 75 -9.79 -6.46 -2.26
N ASN A 76 -9.58 -5.32 -1.60
CA ASN A 76 -8.90 -4.19 -2.18
C ASN A 76 -7.47 -4.13 -1.64
N CYS A 77 -6.51 -4.56 -2.46
CA CYS A 77 -5.09 -4.50 -2.15
C CYS A 77 -4.45 -3.37 -2.97
N GLN A 78 -4.01 -2.32 -2.29
CA GLN A 78 -3.45 -1.12 -2.90
C GLN A 78 -1.95 -1.02 -2.60
N ARG A 79 -1.19 -0.41 -3.50
CA ARG A 79 0.22 -0.07 -3.22
C ARG A 79 0.29 1.04 -2.18
N CYS A 80 1.43 1.13 -1.51
CA CYS A 80 1.77 2.28 -0.69
C CYS A 80 1.58 3.57 -1.49
N SER A 81 0.74 4.48 -1.01
CA SER A 81 0.51 5.77 -1.63
C SER A 81 1.77 6.62 -1.51
N THR A 82 2.06 7.41 -2.53
CA THR A 82 3.15 8.39 -2.47
C THR A 82 2.88 9.40 -1.34
N PRO A 83 3.87 9.67 -0.46
CA PRO A 83 3.74 10.70 0.56
C PRO A 83 3.43 12.08 -0.04
N ALA A 84 2.77 12.93 0.73
CA ALA A 84 2.60 14.33 0.35
C ALA A 84 3.97 14.99 0.19
N THR A 85 4.17 15.69 -0.94
CA THR A 85 5.40 16.45 -1.17
C THR A 85 5.36 17.73 -0.33
N PRO A 86 6.36 17.99 0.54
CA PRO A 86 6.43 19.24 1.28
C PRO A 86 6.53 20.43 0.31
N THR A 87 5.97 21.58 0.68
CA THR A 87 6.22 22.83 -0.05
C THR A 87 7.72 23.09 -0.11
N ASN A 88 8.27 23.35 -1.30
CA ASN A 88 9.71 23.50 -1.55
C ASN A 88 10.56 22.26 -1.20
N GLY A 89 9.93 21.09 -1.13
CA GLY A 89 10.59 19.82 -0.96
C GLY A 89 10.50 18.93 -2.19
N TRP A 90 10.97 17.71 -2.01
CA TRP A 90 10.89 16.63 -3.00
C TRP A 90 10.60 15.31 -2.28
N VAL A 91 10.02 14.39 -3.03
CA VAL A 91 9.77 13.00 -2.62
C VAL A 91 10.36 12.10 -3.69
N SER A 92 11.09 11.07 -3.27
CA SER A 92 11.65 10.06 -4.17
C SER A 92 11.33 8.67 -3.66
N GLN A 93 11.01 7.75 -4.58
CA GLN A 93 10.80 6.35 -4.24
C GLN A 93 12.15 5.68 -3.97
N GLY A 94 12.22 4.95 -2.86
CA GLY A 94 13.40 4.19 -2.47
C GLY A 94 13.52 2.85 -3.20
N ALA A 95 14.42 2.00 -2.70
CA ALA A 95 14.72 0.70 -3.28
C ALA A 95 13.55 -0.32 -3.22
N THR A 96 12.63 -0.12 -2.28
CA THR A 96 11.40 -0.93 -2.16
C THR A 96 10.18 -0.06 -2.41
N LEU A 97 9.11 -0.64 -2.94
CA LEU A 97 7.85 0.07 -3.25
C LEU A 97 7.25 0.80 -2.04
N ASP A 98 7.61 0.37 -0.83
CA ASP A 98 7.05 0.82 0.43
C ASP A 98 7.89 1.90 1.11
N LEU A 99 9.04 2.25 0.52
CA LEU A 99 10.03 3.16 1.09
C LEU A 99 10.10 4.43 0.27
N TRP A 100 10.07 5.58 0.95
CA TRP A 100 10.20 6.88 0.33
C TRP A 100 11.20 7.74 1.08
N THR A 101 11.95 8.54 0.35
CA THR A 101 12.81 9.58 0.93
C THR A 101 12.20 10.94 0.65
N VAL A 102 12.17 11.78 1.67
CA VAL A 102 11.60 13.12 1.61
C VAL A 102 12.64 14.11 2.09
N GLY A 103 12.84 15.19 1.34
CA GLY A 103 13.82 16.21 1.66
C GLY A 103 13.43 17.58 1.13
N CYS A 104 14.30 18.55 1.36
CA CYS A 104 14.14 19.91 0.87
C CYS A 104 14.92 20.15 -0.41
N ASN A 105 14.37 20.99 -1.30
CA ASN A 105 15.08 21.45 -2.49
C ASN A 105 16.28 22.32 -2.09
N ASN A 106 17.25 22.47 -3.00
CA ASN A 106 18.35 23.42 -2.81
C ASN A 106 17.80 24.84 -2.57
N GLY A 107 18.45 25.57 -1.66
CA GLY A 107 17.95 26.87 -1.18
C GLY A 107 16.97 26.80 0.00
N TYR A 108 16.64 25.59 0.47
CA TYR A 108 15.77 25.38 1.64
C TYR A 108 16.44 24.51 2.72
N VAL A 109 16.18 24.84 3.98
CA VAL A 109 16.61 24.10 5.18
C VAL A 109 15.47 23.24 5.71
N ALA A 110 15.79 22.03 6.16
CA ALA A 110 14.83 21.10 6.74
C ALA A 110 14.62 21.38 8.24
N SER A 111 13.40 21.16 8.72
CA SER A 111 13.06 21.24 10.15
C SER A 111 13.53 20.03 10.98
N THR A 112 14.01 18.98 10.32
CA THR A 112 14.42 17.73 10.95
C THR A 112 15.93 17.52 10.86
N SER A 113 16.47 16.77 11.83
CA SER A 113 17.82 16.22 11.77
C SER A 113 17.71 14.70 11.96
N PRO A 114 18.03 13.87 10.95
CA PRO A 114 18.59 14.22 9.65
C PRO A 114 17.64 15.03 8.74
N PRO A 115 18.19 15.81 7.78
CA PRO A 115 17.41 16.69 6.89
C PRO A 115 16.65 15.94 5.79
N ILE A 116 17.03 14.69 5.54
CA ILE A 116 16.31 13.76 4.67
C ILE A 116 15.65 12.74 5.58
N VAL A 117 14.33 12.64 5.47
CA VAL A 117 13.51 11.73 6.27
C VAL A 117 13.09 10.56 5.40
N THR A 118 13.18 9.37 5.97
CA THR A 118 12.66 8.15 5.37
C THR A 118 11.26 7.89 5.92
N VAL A 119 10.28 7.75 5.03
CA VAL A 119 8.91 7.39 5.40
C VAL A 119 8.55 6.05 4.76
N ARG A 120 7.74 5.25 5.48
CA ARG A 120 7.38 3.89 5.08
C ARG A 120 5.90 3.64 5.32
N CYS A 121 5.27 2.78 4.53
CA CYS A 121 3.98 2.21 4.91
C CYS A 121 4.17 1.16 6.03
N ASP A 122 3.27 1.14 7.02
CA ASP A 122 3.42 0.40 8.28
C ASP A 122 3.12 -1.10 8.21
N GLY A 123 2.69 -1.61 7.05
CA GLY A 123 2.32 -3.02 6.88
C GLY A 123 0.81 -3.28 6.91
N LEU A 124 0.01 -2.32 7.39
CA LEU A 124 -1.44 -2.48 7.58
C LEU A 124 -2.24 -1.49 6.73
N VAL A 125 -1.72 -0.27 6.57
CA VAL A 125 -2.36 0.80 5.82
C VAL A 125 -1.49 1.16 4.62
N ASN A 126 -2.14 1.46 3.49
CA ASN A 126 -1.44 1.91 2.29
C ASN A 126 -0.94 3.37 2.41
N THR A 127 -1.02 4.00 3.58
CA THR A 127 -0.58 5.37 3.83
C THR A 127 0.76 5.38 4.56
N PRO A 128 1.76 6.12 4.06
CA PRO A 128 3.04 6.26 4.74
C PRO A 128 2.86 6.82 6.16
N THR A 129 3.46 6.15 7.14
CA THR A 129 3.56 6.67 8.51
C THR A 129 4.78 7.59 8.58
N GLY A 130 4.53 8.89 8.51
CA GLY A 130 5.55 9.92 8.65
C GLY A 130 5.20 11.20 7.90
N THR A 131 5.39 12.34 8.54
CA THR A 131 5.36 13.64 7.88
C THR A 131 6.78 14.00 7.44
N GLY A 132 6.92 14.42 6.18
CA GLY A 132 8.19 14.95 5.69
C GLY A 132 8.63 16.20 6.46
N PRO A 133 9.90 16.63 6.32
CA PRO A 133 10.36 17.88 6.93
C PRO A 133 9.56 19.06 6.40
N THR A 134 9.44 20.11 7.21
CA THR A 134 9.06 21.43 6.68
C THR A 134 10.30 22.11 6.10
N CYS A 135 10.15 22.71 4.93
CA CYS A 135 11.25 23.33 4.18
C CYS A 135 11.12 24.85 4.24
N SER A 136 12.09 25.51 4.86
CA SER A 136 12.13 26.97 5.00
C SER A 136 13.30 27.55 4.20
N ALA A 137 13.16 28.77 3.68
CA ALA A 137 14.29 29.42 2.99
C ALA A 137 15.49 29.57 3.96
N CYS A 138 16.72 29.42 3.46
CA CYS A 138 17.94 29.44 4.29
C CYS A 138 18.17 30.70 5.12
N GLY A 139 17.50 31.81 4.74
CA GLY A 139 17.77 33.13 5.27
C GLY A 139 19.03 33.75 4.68
N ALA A 140 19.19 35.06 4.92
CA ALA A 140 20.34 35.81 4.41
C ALA A 140 21.66 35.34 5.03
N GLY A 141 22.74 35.39 4.24
CA GLY A 141 24.08 34.99 4.68
C GLY A 141 24.31 33.48 4.77
N ARG A 142 23.36 32.67 4.30
CA ARG A 142 23.46 31.21 4.25
C ARG A 142 23.04 30.66 2.89
N TYR A 143 23.61 29.53 2.51
CA TYR A 143 23.15 28.71 1.40
C TYR A 143 22.74 27.33 1.93
N CYS A 144 21.76 26.68 1.32
CA CYS A 144 21.36 25.33 1.71
C CYS A 144 21.51 24.34 0.57
N VAL A 145 22.09 23.20 0.91
CA VAL A 145 22.23 22.04 0.04
C VAL A 145 21.64 20.86 0.79
N SER A 146 20.74 20.12 0.13
CA SER A 146 20.12 18.92 0.70
C SER A 146 19.49 19.13 2.09
N GLY A 147 18.86 20.28 2.32
CA GLY A 147 18.20 20.60 3.59
C GLY A 147 19.12 21.06 4.72
N VAL A 148 20.43 21.19 4.49
CA VAL A 148 21.42 21.68 5.49
C VAL A 148 21.82 23.11 5.16
N ALA A 149 21.82 23.98 6.16
CA ALA A 149 22.26 25.37 6.03
C ALA A 149 23.77 25.52 6.31
N TYR A 150 24.46 26.22 5.42
CA TYR A 150 25.88 26.55 5.51
C TYR A 150 26.05 28.07 5.48
N SER A 151 27.01 28.59 6.24
CA SER A 151 27.38 30.01 6.16
C SER A 151 28.01 30.31 4.81
N CYS A 152 27.61 31.41 4.17
CA CYS A 152 28.30 31.86 2.97
C CYS A 152 29.76 32.19 3.29
N PRO A 153 30.72 31.84 2.40
CA PRO A 153 32.08 32.37 2.50
C PRO A 153 32.03 33.89 2.53
N GLY A 154 32.86 34.52 3.36
CA GLY A 154 32.90 35.98 3.50
C GLY A 154 33.08 36.66 2.13
N GLY A 155 32.16 37.57 1.79
CA GLY A 155 32.18 38.32 0.51
C GLY A 155 31.14 37.88 -0.52
N THR A 156 30.47 36.74 -0.36
CA THR A 156 29.37 36.29 -1.23
C THR A 156 28.01 36.52 -0.55
N PHE A 157 27.45 37.71 -0.71
CA PHE A 157 26.09 38.00 -0.27
C PHE A 157 25.07 37.35 -1.21
N GLY A 158 24.13 36.61 -0.63
CA GLY A 158 23.02 35.98 -1.33
C GLY A 158 22.13 37.01 -2.01
N SER A 159 22.10 36.96 -3.34
CA SER A 159 21.03 37.58 -4.10
C SER A 159 19.73 36.85 -3.79
N THR A 160 18.68 37.61 -3.45
CA THR A 160 17.31 37.12 -3.28
C THR A 160 16.68 36.54 -4.56
N SER A 161 17.42 36.52 -5.67
CA SER A 161 17.01 35.98 -6.97
C SER A 161 17.96 34.93 -7.56
N ALA A 162 18.97 34.43 -6.83
CA ALA A 162 19.91 33.46 -7.39
C ALA A 162 19.34 32.03 -7.35
N THR A 163 18.51 31.69 -8.35
CA THR A 163 18.03 30.33 -8.63
C THR A 163 19.10 29.40 -9.22
N THR A 164 20.33 29.86 -9.44
CA THR A 164 21.38 29.04 -10.05
C THR A 164 22.75 29.48 -9.56
N LEU A 165 23.42 28.58 -8.83
CA LEU A 165 24.87 28.62 -8.65
C LEU A 165 25.47 27.89 -9.85
N THR A 166 25.94 28.61 -10.87
CA THR A 166 26.80 28.03 -11.92
C THR A 166 28.20 27.87 -11.35
N VAL A 167 28.66 26.62 -11.25
CA VAL A 167 30.06 26.26 -11.01
C VAL A 167 30.77 26.22 -12.35
#